data_AF-B1T735-F1
#
_entry.id   AF-B1T735-F1
#
_cell.length_a   1.000
_cell.length_b   1.000
_cell.length_c   1.000
_cell.angle_alpha   90.00
_cell.angle_beta   90.00
_cell.angle_gamma   90.00
#
_symmetry.space_group_name_H-M   'P 1'
#
loop_
_entity.id
_entity.type
_entity.pdbx_description
1 polymer ?
#
loop_
_entity_poly.entity_id
_entity_poly.type
_entity_poly.pdbx_seq_one_letter_code
_entity_poly.pdbx_strand_id
1 'polypeptide(L)' 'MFLHQGRVEEEGVPSEVFANPKSERLRGFLSGSLK' A
#
# COMPACT_ATOMS: atom_id res chain seq x y z
N MET A 1 -1.42 2.82 -7.20
CA MET A 1 -2.53 1.88 -6.94
C MET A 1 -1.95 0.56 -6.44
N PHE A 2 -2.44 0.06 -5.32
CA PHE A 2 -2.04 -1.19 -4.67
C PHE A 2 -3.23 -2.17 -4.70
N LEU A 3 -2.96 -3.36 -5.23
CA LEU A 3 -3.94 -4.43 -5.41
C LEU A 3 -3.56 -5.62 -4.55
N HIS A 4 -4.54 -6.18 -3.84
CA HIS A 4 -4.35 -7.39 -3.04
C HIS A 4 -5.58 -8.30 -3.22
N GLN A 5 -5.35 -9.56 -3.62
CA GLN A 5 -6.42 -10.56 -3.84
C GLN A 5 -7.53 -10.07 -4.79
N GLY A 6 -7.13 -9.38 -5.86
CA GLY A 6 -8.07 -8.86 -6.86
C GLY A 6 -8.91 -7.67 -6.39
N ARG A 7 -8.58 -7.07 -5.24
CA ARG A 7 -9.25 -5.86 -4.73
C ARG A 7 -8.28 -4.69 -4.67
N VAL A 8 -8.80 -3.50 -4.93
CA VAL A 8 -8.08 -2.24 -4.75
C VAL A 8 -8.02 -1.95 -3.26
N GLU A 9 -6.84 -2.01 -2.69
CA GLU A 9 -6.61 -1.73 -1.28
C GLU A 9 -6.28 -0.27 -1.04
N GLU A 10 -5.53 0.34 -1.96
CA GLU A 10 -5.20 1.76 -1.90
C GLU A 10 -4.90 2.34 -3.28
N GLU A 11 -5.42 3.52 -3.57
CA GLU A 11 -5.22 4.22 -4.84
C GLU A 11 -4.97 5.71 -4.56
N GLY A 12 -4.12 6.33 -5.37
CA GLY A 12 -3.72 7.72 -5.21
C GLY A 12 -2.36 7.99 -5.84
N VAL A 13 -1.85 9.20 -5.58
CA VAL A 13 -0.53 9.63 -6.03
C VAL A 13 0.53 8.73 -5.37
N PRO A 14 1.53 8.24 -6.11
CA PRO A 14 2.54 7.33 -5.56
C PRO A 14 3.21 7.86 -4.29
N SER A 15 3.55 9.15 -4.25
CA SER A 15 4.17 9.78 -3.08
C SER A 15 3.30 9.68 -1.83
N GLU A 16 1.98 9.86 -1.95
CA GLU A 16 1.07 9.78 -0.81
C GLU A 16 0.86 8.32 -0.38
N VAL A 17 0.63 7.43 -1.35
CA VAL A 17 0.36 6.01 -1.11
C VAL A 17 1.55 5.30 -0.47
N PHE A 18 2.79 5.65 -0.86
CA PHE A 18 4.00 5.02 -0.31
C PHE A 18 4.57 5.74 0.92
N ALA A 19 4.48 7.08 1.01
CA ALA A 19 5.01 7.81 2.16
C ALA A 19 4.01 7.87 3.33
N ASN A 20 2.72 7.82 3.06
CA ASN A 20 1.66 7.83 4.07
C ASN A 20 0.54 6.84 3.72
N PRO A 21 0.85 5.53 3.69
CA PRO A 21 -0.14 4.51 3.39
C PRO A 21 -1.28 4.55 4.40
N LYS A 22 -2.52 4.59 3.92
CA LYS A 22 -3.75 4.61 4.75
C LYS A 22 -4.28 3.20 5.01
N SER A 23 -4.02 2.26 4.12
CA SER A 23 -4.42 0.86 4.25
C SER A 23 -3.46 0.10 5.17
N GLU A 24 -4.03 -0.56 6.18
CA GLU A 24 -3.29 -1.49 7.05
C GLU A 24 -2.62 -2.62 6.24
N ARG A 25 -3.25 -3.07 5.15
CA ARG A 25 -2.67 -4.11 4.29
C ARG A 25 -1.44 -3.60 3.54
N LEU A 26 -1.49 -2.35 3.04
CA LEU A 26 -0.34 -1.74 2.39
C LEU A 26 0.80 -1.49 3.40
N ARG A 27 0.49 -1.01 4.62
CA ARG A 27 1.48 -0.86 5.71
C ARG A 27 2.19 -2.17 6.01
N GLY A 28 1.43 -3.25 6.18
CA GLY A 28 1.99 -4.59 6.41
C GLY A 28 2.87 -5.06 5.26
N PHE A 29 2.42 -4.88 4.01
CA PHE A 29 3.21 -5.20 2.82
C PHE A 29 4.54 -4.45 2.78
N LEU A 30 4.53 -3.12 2.97
CA LEU A 30 5.75 -2.31 2.96
C LEU A 30 6.73 -2.72 4.08
N SER A 31 6.21 -3.05 5.27
CA SER A 31 7.04 -3.52 6.39
C SER A 31 7.70 -4.89 6.15
N GLY A 32 7.10 -5.73 5.31
CA GLY A 32 7.61 -7.05 4.95
C GLY A 32 8.52 -7.06 3.73
N SER A 33 8.31 -6.13 2.79
CA SER A 33 9.04 -6.05 1.52
C SER A 33 10.31 -5.20 1.59
N LEU A 34 10.47 -4.33 2.60
CA LEU A 34 11.66 -3.50 2.79
C LEU A 34 12.63 -4.11 3.83
N LYS A 35 12.88 -5.42 3.73
CA LYS A 35 13.97 -6.10 4.46
C LYS A 35 15.15 -6.35 3.54
#